data_AF-A0A0N0UWG4-F1
#
_entry.id   AF-A0A0N0UWG4-F1
#
_cell.length_a   1.000
_cell.length_b   1.000
_cell.length_c   1.000
_cell.angle_alpha   90.00
_cell.angle_beta   90.00
_cell.angle_gamma   90.00
#
_symmetry.space_group_name_H-M   'P 1'
#
loop_
_entity.id
_entity.type
_entity.pdbx_description
1 polymer ?
#
loop_
_entity_poly.entity_id
_entity_poly.type
_entity_poly.pdbx_seq_one_letter_code
_entity_poly.pdbx_strand_id
1 'polypeptide(L)'
;MIIFTIGEIFAFPTMNVMIDEIAPDTQKATYLGAAQFRNLGGFLGPIIGGWLLTHYTDALFPIIAILVLCSCLFYRAKKVVH
;
A
#
# COMPACT_ATOMS: atom_id res chain seq x y z
N MET A 1 -2.19 15.29 -12.55
CA MET A 1 -3.46 14.86 -11.92
C MET A 1 -4.04 13.63 -12.58
N ILE A 2 -4.29 13.61 -13.90
CA ILE A 2 -4.85 12.45 -14.61
C ILE A 2 -4.07 11.15 -14.36
N ILE A 3 -2.74 11.16 -14.49
CA ILE A 3 -1.89 9.98 -14.28
C ILE A 3 -2.01 9.44 -12.84
N PHE A 4 -2.02 10.34 -11.86
CA PHE A 4 -2.16 9.99 -10.45
C PHE A 4 -3.53 9.39 -10.14
N THR A 5 -4.60 10.03 -10.64
CA THR A 5 -5.98 9.55 -10.47
C THR A 5 -6.20 8.18 -11.11
N ILE A 6 -5.65 7.95 -12.31
CA ILE A 6 -5.71 6.63 -12.96
C ILE A 6 -5.02 5.58 -12.07
N GLY A 7 -3.82 5.88 -11.56
CA GLY A 7 -3.09 4.99 -10.66
C GLY A 7 -3.88 4.65 -9.39
N GLU A 8 -4.53 5.64 -8.78
CA GLU A 8 -5.38 5.46 -7.60
C GLU A 8 -6.60 4.55 -7.89
N ILE A 9 -7.29 4.80 -9.02
CA ILE A 9 -8.45 4.00 -9.44
C ILE A 9 -8.08 2.52 -9.62
N PHE A 10 -6.89 2.21 -10.15
CA PHE A 10 -6.43 0.83 -10.25
C PHE A 10 -5.99 0.24 -8.91
N ALA A 11 -5.35 1.02 -8.04
CA ALA A 11 -4.84 0.54 -6.76
C ALA A 11 -5.95 0.08 -5.79
N PHE A 12 -7.12 0.73 -5.83
CA PHE A 12 -8.26 0.39 -4.96
C PHE A 12 -8.82 -1.03 -5.17
N PRO A 13 -9.25 -1.45 -6.37
CA PRO A 13 -9.82 -2.78 -6.60
C PRO A 13 -8.77 -3.89 -6.52
N THR A 14 -7.52 -3.64 -6.95
CA THR A 14 -6.45 -4.66 -6.90
C THR A 14 -6.25 -5.20 -5.49
N MET A 15 -6.45 -4.37 -4.47
CA MET A 15 -6.18 -4.78 -3.09
C MET A 15 -7.19 -5.81 -2.57
N ASN A 16 -8.48 -5.65 -2.87
CA ASN A 16 -9.50 -6.61 -2.45
C ASN A 16 -9.44 -7.92 -3.25
N VAL A 17 -9.17 -7.82 -4.56
CA VAL A 17 -8.99 -9.01 -5.43
C VAL A 17 -7.78 -9.82 -4.98
N MET A 18 -6.69 -9.15 -4.60
CA MET A 18 -5.48 -9.83 -4.14
C MET A 18 -5.65 -10.59 -2.83
N ILE A 19 -6.47 -10.06 -1.91
CA ILE A 19 -6.78 -10.79 -0.67
C ILE A 19 -7.61 -12.02 -0.97
N ASP A 20 -8.57 -11.92 -1.90
CA ASP A 20 -9.40 -13.06 -2.31
C ASP A 20 -8.61 -14.13 -3.07
N GLU A 21 -7.61 -13.75 -3.88
CA GLU A 21 -6.69 -14.69 -4.55
C GLU A 21 -5.73 -15.40 -3.58
N ILE A 22 -5.28 -14.72 -2.52
CA ILE A 22 -4.31 -15.29 -1.57
C ILE A 22 -5.01 -16.14 -0.49
N ALA A 23 -6.27 -15.84 -0.16
CA ALA A 23 -6.96 -16.46 0.96
C ALA A 23 -7.54 -17.84 0.60
N PRO A 24 -7.18 -18.91 1.33
CA PRO A 24 -7.85 -20.21 1.24
C PRO A 24 -9.33 -20.10 1.64
N ASP A 25 -10.22 -20.87 1.02
CA ASP A 25 -11.67 -20.80 1.24
C ASP A 25 -12.10 -20.89 2.71
N THR A 26 -11.36 -21.63 3.53
CA THR A 26 -11.63 -21.81 4.96
C THR A 26 -11.08 -20.70 5.86
N GLN A 27 -10.24 -19.81 5.35
CA GLN A 27 -9.54 -18.78 6.12
C GLN A 27 -9.77 -17.35 5.61
N LYS A 28 -10.69 -17.14 4.65
CA LYS A 28 -11.02 -15.82 4.09
C LYS A 28 -11.30 -14.76 5.16
N ALA A 29 -12.04 -15.11 6.22
CA ALA A 29 -12.32 -14.19 7.32
C ALA A 29 -11.05 -13.71 8.07
N THR A 30 -10.06 -14.60 8.26
CA THR A 30 -8.79 -14.26 8.92
C THR A 30 -7.93 -13.35 8.04
N TYR A 31 -7.86 -13.62 6.74
CA TYR A 31 -7.12 -12.78 5.77
C TYR A 31 -7.77 -11.40 5.61
N LEU A 32 -9.10 -11.32 5.57
CA LEU A 32 -9.83 -10.06 5.58
C LEU A 32 -9.63 -9.30 6.91
N GLY A 33 -9.57 -10.01 8.04
CA GLY A 33 -9.21 -9.43 9.33
C GLY A 33 -7.80 -8.83 9.33
N ALA A 34 -6.82 -9.55 8.78
CA ALA A 34 -5.45 -9.05 8.62
C ALA A 34 -5.38 -7.84 7.66
N ALA A 35 -6.26 -7.74 6.67
CA ALA A 35 -6.33 -6.56 5.80
C ALA A 35 -6.66 -5.27 6.59
N GLN A 36 -7.28 -5.36 7.76
CA GLN A 36 -7.54 -4.21 8.63
C GLN A 36 -6.28 -3.58 9.22
N PHE A 37 -5.13 -4.27 9.23
CA PHE A 37 -3.85 -3.64 9.55
C PHE A 37 -3.52 -2.48 8.59
N ARG A 38 -4.09 -2.46 7.38
CA ARG A 38 -3.97 -1.30 6.48
C ARG A 38 -4.55 -0.02 7.08
N ASN A 39 -5.59 -0.11 7.91
CA ASN A 39 -6.17 1.08 8.56
C ASN A 39 -5.15 1.74 9.50
N LEU A 40 -4.21 0.98 10.09
CA LEU A 40 -3.09 1.57 10.83
C LEU A 40 -2.18 2.40 9.91
N GLY A 41 -1.94 1.93 8.68
CA GLY A 41 -1.23 2.72 7.67
C GLY A 41 -1.99 4.00 7.30
N GLY A 42 -3.32 3.93 7.19
CA GLY A 42 -4.18 5.11 6.98
C GLY A 42 -4.15 6.11 8.14
N PHE A 43 -3.91 5.66 9.36
CA PHE A 43 -3.73 6.52 10.54
C PHE A 43 -2.31 7.09 10.65
N LEU A 44 -1.29 6.25 10.51
CA LEU A 44 0.12 6.64 10.64
C LEU A 44 0.60 7.48 9.46
N GLY A 45 0.06 7.25 8.27
CA GLY A 45 0.44 7.94 7.03
C GLY A 45 0.33 9.47 7.13
N PRO A 46 -0.85 10.02 7.49
CA PRO A 46 -1.00 11.47 7.68
C PRO A 46 -0.16 12.04 8.82
N ILE A 47 0.05 11.28 9.91
CA ILE A 47 0.86 11.72 11.05
C ILE A 47 2.32 11.88 10.62
N ILE A 48 2.90 10.84 10.02
CA ILE A 48 4.29 10.84 9.56
C ILE A 48 4.46 11.79 8.38
N GLY A 49 3.52 11.76 7.42
CA GLY A 49 3.54 12.63 6.24
C GLY A 49 3.39 14.10 6.59
N GLY A 50 2.53 14.45 7.55
CA GLY A 50 2.36 15.82 8.03
C GLY A 50 3.58 16.33 8.79
N TRP A 51 4.18 15.49 9.65
CA TRP A 51 5.44 15.82 10.31
C TRP A 51 6.57 16.06 9.29
N LEU A 52 6.69 15.17 8.30
CA LEU A 52 7.70 15.25 7.26
C LEU A 52 7.48 16.48 6.35
N LEU A 53 6.23 16.81 6.02
CA LEU A 53 5.87 18.01 5.29
C LEU A 53 6.23 19.30 6.04
N THR A 54 6.19 19.28 7.38
CA THR A 54 6.46 20.47 8.21
C THR A 54 7.95 20.75 8.35
N HIS A 55 8.79 19.71 8.42
CA HIS A 55 10.23 19.86 8.65
C HIS A 55 11.09 19.67 7.39
N TYR A 56 10.62 18.87 6.41
CA TYR A 56 11.40 18.46 5.24
C TYR A 56 10.52 18.36 3.99
N THR A 57 9.91 19.47 3.58
CA THR A 57 9.02 19.57 2.41
C THR A 57 9.62 18.94 1.15
N ASP A 58 10.89 19.23 0.87
CA ASP A 58 11.58 18.77 -0.35
C ASP A 58 11.87 17.26 -0.32
N ALA A 59 11.96 16.66 0.86
CA ALA A 59 12.24 15.24 1.04
C ALA A 59 10.98 14.36 1.05
N LEU A 60 9.79 14.95 1.22
CA LEU A 60 8.52 14.22 1.29
C LEU A 60 8.28 13.33 0.07
N PHE A 61 8.31 13.92 -1.12
CA PHE A 61 8.03 13.20 -2.36
C PHE A 61 9.10 12.14 -2.69
N PRO A 62 10.41 12.41 -2.55
CA PRO A 62 11.44 11.36 -2.66
C PRO A 62 11.25 10.20 -1.70
N ILE A 63 10.91 10.46 -0.44
CA ILE A 63 10.68 9.41 0.57
C ILE A 63 9.47 8.55 0.21
N ILE A 64 8.36 9.17 -0.21
CA ILE A 64 7.18 8.45 -0.68
C ILE A 64 7.53 7.61 -1.92
N ALA A 65 8.29 8.16 -2.87
CA ALA A 65 8.71 7.43 -4.07
C ALA A 65 9.56 6.20 -3.72
N ILE A 66 10.53 6.33 -2.80
CA ILE A 66 11.34 5.21 -2.34
C ILE A 66 10.48 4.14 -1.65
N LEU A 67 9.55 4.53 -0.77
CA LEU A 67 8.65 3.59 -0.10
C LEU A 67 7.78 2.80 -1.09
N VAL A 68 7.26 3.48 -2.12
CA VAL A 68 6.50 2.83 -3.21
C VAL A 68 7.39 1.89 -4.01
N LEU A 69 8.61 2.30 -4.37
CA LEU A 69 9.56 1.45 -5.09
C LEU A 69 9.95 0.21 -4.28
N CYS A 70 10.24 0.35 -2.99
CA CYS A 70 10.50 -0.77 -2.09
C CYS A 70 9.32 -1.73 -2.03
N SER A 71 8.09 -1.20 -1.99
CA SER A 71 6.87 -2.03 -2.04
C SER A 71 6.78 -2.80 -3.36
N CYS A 72 7.02 -2.16 -4.50
CA CYS A 72 7.05 -2.82 -5.80
C CYS A 72 8.12 -3.93 -5.87
N LEU A 73 9.30 -3.72 -5.30
CA LEU A 73 10.35 -4.74 -5.21
C LEU A 73 9.89 -5.94 -4.39
N PHE A 74 9.24 -5.71 -3.24
CA PHE A 74 8.69 -6.78 -2.41
C PHE A 74 7.62 -7.59 -3.17
N TYR A 75 6.75 -6.92 -3.92
CA TYR A 75 5.76 -7.59 -4.78
C TYR A 75 6.41 -8.43 -5.88
N ARG A 76 7.45 -7.91 -6.54
CA ARG A 76 8.19 -8.68 -7.55
C ARG A 76 8.89 -9.88 -6.94
N ALA A 77 9.52 -9.74 -5.78
CA ALA A 77 10.18 -10.83 -5.08
C ALA A 77 9.19 -11.95 -4.72
N LYS A 78 7.98 -11.59 -4.27
CA LYS A 78 6.95 -12.58 -3.94
C LYS A 78 6.44 -13.35 -5.16
N LYS A 79 6.35 -12.69 -6.32
CA LYS A 79 5.93 -13.31 -7.60
C LYS A 79 7.01 -14.19 -8.25
N VAL A 80 8.25 -14.14 -7.79
CA VAL A 80 9.38 -14.97 -8.29
C VAL A 80 9.51 -16.27 -7.49
N VAL A 81 8.89 -16.34 -6.29
CA VAL A 81 8.99 -17.47 -5.36
C VAL A 81 7.78 -18.43 -5.46
N HIS A 82 6.72 -18.03 -6.17
CA HIS A 82 5.61 -18.89 -6.61
C HIS A 82 5.65 -19.04 -8.13
#